data_AF-A0A8B9GXX9-F1
#
_entry.id   AF-A0A8B9GXX9-F1
#
_cell.length_a   1.000
_cell.length_b   1.000
_cell.length_c   1.000
_cell.angle_alpha   90.00
_cell.angle_beta   90.00
_cell.angle_gamma   90.00
#
_symmetry.space_group_name_H-M   'P 1'
#
loop_
_entity.id
_entity.type
_entity.pdbx_description
1 polymer ?
#
loop_
_entity_poly.entity_id
_entity_poly.type
_entity_poly.pdbx_seq_one_letter_code
_entity_poly.pdbx_strand_id
1 'polypeptide(L)'
;MYENSVFIDTKKLGIIKKKVRKLEDQLDYESRRLWRDVTLNLKLRDIDAATDAKHRLEEKQRAEARERKETEVQWETRLFHEDGECWVYDEPLLKRMASLRH
;
A
#
# COMPACT_ATOMS: atom_id res chain seq x y z
N MET A 1 47.06 9.13 -0.66
CA MET A 1 46.47 7.84 -0.29
C MET A 1 45.02 8.09 0.05
N TYR A 2 44.05 7.55 -0.70
CA TYR A 2 42.64 7.73 -0.37
C TYR A 2 42.29 6.81 0.80
N GLU A 3 41.89 7.40 1.92
CA GLU A 3 41.48 6.67 3.11
C GLU A 3 40.02 6.24 2.96
N ASN A 4 39.79 4.93 2.91
CA ASN A 4 38.44 4.37 2.93
C ASN A 4 37.87 4.52 4.34
N SER A 5 37.07 5.55 4.56
CA SER A 5 36.27 5.72 5.79
C SER A 5 34.83 5.21 5.57
N VAL A 6 34.27 4.58 6.60
CA VAL A 6 32.88 4.08 6.56
C VAL A 6 31.93 5.27 6.49
N PHE A 7 31.22 5.42 5.37
CA PHE A 7 30.21 6.48 5.20
C PHE A 7 28.95 6.24 6.01
N ILE A 8 28.47 4.98 6.06
CA ILE A 8 27.24 4.62 6.76
C ILE A 8 27.27 3.15 7.22
N ASP A 9 26.85 2.92 8.46
CA ASP A 9 26.72 1.58 9.04
C ASP A 9 25.23 1.28 9.31
N THR A 10 24.60 0.55 8.39
CA THR A 10 23.16 0.24 8.46
C THR A 10 22.80 -0.66 9.65
N LYS A 11 23.77 -1.35 10.27
CA LYS A 11 23.53 -2.16 11.48
C LYS A 11 23.44 -1.31 12.74
N LYS A 12 24.02 -0.11 12.73
CA LYS A 12 24.01 0.83 13.87
C LYS A 12 22.91 1.88 13.80
N LEU A 13 22.29 2.06 12.63
CA LEU A 13 21.20 3.01 12.48
C LEU A 13 19.94 2.53 13.20
N GLY A 14 19.32 3.44 13.94
CA GLY A 14 18.02 3.20 14.57
C GLY A 14 16.91 3.03 13.52
N ILE A 15 16.06 2.02 13.70
CA ILE A 15 14.92 1.78 12.81
C ILE A 15 13.72 2.61 13.30
N ILE A 16 13.30 3.60 12.50
CA ILE A 16 12.09 4.38 12.75
C ILE A 16 10.91 3.71 12.04
N LYS A 17 9.99 3.11 12.81
CA LYS A 17 8.80 2.43 12.25
C LYS A 17 7.73 3.45 11.87
N LYS A 18 7.11 3.25 10.70
CA LYS A 18 5.92 4.01 10.27
C LYS A 18 4.76 3.80 11.26
N LYS A 19 4.15 4.90 11.72
CA LYS A 19 2.88 4.87 12.47
C LYS A 19 1.73 4.69 11.49
N VAL A 20 0.80 3.79 11.80
CA VAL A 20 -0.36 3.45 10.96
C VAL A 20 -1.59 3.37 11.85
N ARG A 21 -2.75 3.76 11.34
CA ARG A 21 -4.04 3.63 12.03
C ARG A 21 -4.33 2.18 12.43
N LYS A 22 -5.18 1.99 13.44
CA LYS A 22 -5.66 0.67 13.85
C LYS A 22 -6.48 0.03 12.72
N LEU A 23 -6.63 -1.30 12.75
CA LEU A 23 -7.37 -2.03 11.71
C LEU A 23 -8.85 -1.64 11.65
N GLU A 24 -9.46 -1.34 12.80
CA GLU A 24 -10.85 -0.87 12.91
C GLU A 24 -11.10 0.48 12.21
N ASP A 25 -10.07 1.34 12.15
CA ASP A 25 -10.10 2.67 11.54
C ASP A 25 -9.59 2.68 10.08
N GLN A 26 -9.25 1.52 9.52
CA GLN A 26 -8.78 1.40 8.14
C GLN A 26 -9.94 1.08 7.20
N LEU A 27 -9.91 1.63 5.98
CA LEU A 27 -10.86 1.28 4.94
C LEU A 27 -10.64 -0.15 4.42
N ASP A 28 -11.66 -0.75 3.81
CA ASP A 28 -11.63 -2.15 3.37
C ASP A 28 -10.45 -2.50 2.45
N TYR A 29 -10.08 -1.60 1.55
CA TYR A 29 -8.98 -1.78 0.60
C TYR A 29 -7.63 -1.24 1.11
N GLU A 30 -7.52 -0.81 2.37
CA GLU A 30 -6.21 -0.51 2.97
C GLU A 30 -5.45 -1.80 3.26
N SER A 31 -4.15 -1.83 2.92
CA SER A 31 -3.38 -3.07 2.82
C SER A 31 -3.40 -3.94 4.08
N ARG A 32 -3.32 -3.36 5.29
CA ARG A 32 -3.31 -4.20 6.52
C ARG A 32 -4.67 -4.80 6.82
N ARG A 33 -5.77 -4.11 6.49
CA ARG A 33 -7.13 -4.64 6.63
C ARG A 33 -7.41 -5.67 5.56
N LEU A 34 -7.09 -5.36 4.31
CA LEU A 34 -7.31 -6.21 3.15
C LEU A 34 -6.58 -7.56 3.26
N TRP A 35 -5.32 -7.55 3.73
CA TRP A 35 -4.49 -8.75 3.87
C TRP A 35 -4.49 -9.36 5.28
N ARG A 36 -5.42 -8.95 6.15
CA ARG A 36 -5.45 -9.36 7.57
C ARG A 36 -5.40 -10.88 7.72
N ASP A 37 -6.29 -11.61 7.04
CA ASP A 37 -6.44 -13.06 7.25
C ASP A 37 -5.22 -13.83 6.74
N VAL A 38 -4.67 -13.43 5.60
CA VAL A 38 -3.43 -14.00 5.06
C VAL A 38 -2.29 -13.82 6.05
N THR A 39 -2.07 -12.59 6.53
CA THR A 39 -0.97 -12.28 7.44
C THR A 39 -1.15 -12.91 8.83
N LEU A 40 -2.39 -13.05 9.30
CA LEU A 40 -2.71 -13.76 10.55
C LEU A 40 -2.36 -15.25 10.43
N ASN A 41 -2.82 -15.91 9.37
CA ASN A 41 -2.58 -17.34 9.15
C ASN A 41 -1.08 -17.63 8.94
N LEU A 42 -0.36 -16.78 8.20
CA LEU A 42 1.10 -16.86 8.08
C LEU A 42 1.80 -16.76 9.44
N LYS A 43 1.33 -15.86 10.31
CA LYS A 43 1.88 -15.71 11.67
C LYS A 43 1.60 -16.95 12.54
N LEU A 44 0.46 -17.61 12.35
CA LEU A 44 0.10 -18.87 12.99
C LEU A 44 0.77 -20.09 12.33
N ARG A 45 1.50 -19.89 11.23
CA ARG A 45 2.13 -20.93 10.40
C ARG A 45 1.11 -21.90 9.78
N ASP A 46 -0.14 -21.46 9.64
CA ASP A 46 -1.19 -22.19 8.93
C ASP A 46 -1.14 -21.80 7.45
N ILE A 47 -0.42 -22.60 6.66
CA ILE A 47 -0.16 -22.30 5.24
C ILE A 47 -1.39 -22.55 4.37
N ASP A 48 -2.18 -23.57 4.70
CA ASP A 48 -3.39 -23.91 3.96
C ASP A 48 -4.42 -22.79 4.10
N ALA A 49 -4.69 -22.35 5.34
CA ALA A 49 -5.60 -21.24 5.58
C ALA A 49 -5.09 -19.91 5.00
N ALA A 50 -3.77 -19.66 4.97
CA ALA A 50 -3.19 -18.48 4.33
C ALA A 50 -3.37 -18.51 2.81
N THR A 51 -3.18 -19.68 2.19
CA THR A 51 -3.35 -19.89 0.74
C THR A 51 -4.80 -19.69 0.33
N ASP A 52 -5.74 -20.27 1.08
CA ASP A 52 -7.17 -20.12 0.82
C ASP A 52 -7.62 -18.66 0.96
N ALA A 53 -7.15 -17.96 2.00
CA ALA A 53 -7.44 -16.53 2.19
C ALA A 53 -6.89 -15.68 1.04
N LYS A 54 -5.65 -15.96 0.60
CA LYS A 54 -5.03 -15.28 -0.54
C LYS A 54 -5.82 -15.55 -1.82
N HIS A 55 -6.19 -16.80 -2.07
CA HIS A 55 -6.93 -17.18 -3.27
C HIS A 55 -8.28 -16.47 -3.35
N ARG A 56 -9.05 -16.45 -2.25
CA ARG A 56 -10.33 -15.72 -2.17
C ARG A 56 -10.18 -14.23 -2.48
N LEU A 57 -9.15 -13.59 -1.92
CA LEU A 57 -8.86 -12.19 -2.15
C LEU A 57 -8.56 -11.90 -3.63
N GLU A 58 -7.66 -12.67 -4.23
CA GLU A 58 -7.22 -12.50 -5.61
C GLU A 58 -8.33 -12.81 -6.62
N GLU A 59 -9.14 -13.84 -6.35
CA GLU A 59 -10.29 -14.18 -7.20
C GLU A 59 -11.36 -13.09 -7.16
N LYS A 60 -11.61 -12.48 -5.99
CA LYS A 60 -12.51 -11.32 -5.90
C LYS A 60 -12.01 -10.16 -6.77
N GLN A 61 -10.73 -9.79 -6.68
CA GLN A 61 -10.18 -8.71 -7.50
C GLN A 61 -10.18 -9.05 -9.01
N ARG A 62 -9.97 -10.32 -9.36
CA ARG A 62 -10.05 -10.81 -10.75
C ARG A 62 -11.48 -10.74 -11.29
N ALA A 63 -12.48 -11.02 -10.46
CA ALA A 63 -13.89 -10.86 -10.83
C ALA A 63 -14.24 -9.38 -11.04
N GLU A 64 -13.88 -8.50 -10.09
CA GLU A 64 -14.10 -7.04 -10.22
C GLU A 64 -13.41 -6.47 -11.47
N ALA A 65 -12.21 -6.93 -11.81
CA ALA A 65 -11.50 -6.51 -13.02
C ALA A 65 -12.18 -6.99 -14.32
N ARG A 66 -12.74 -8.22 -14.32
CA ARG A 66 -13.51 -8.74 -15.44
C ARG A 66 -14.79 -7.94 -15.65
N GLU A 67 -15.54 -7.70 -14.57
CA GLU A 67 -16.77 -6.89 -14.59
C GLU A 67 -16.50 -5.51 -15.19
N ARG A 68 -15.48 -4.79 -14.69
CA ARG A 68 -15.10 -3.48 -15.24
C ARG A 68 -14.82 -3.52 -16.75
N LYS A 69 -14.11 -4.56 -17.20
CA LYS A 69 -13.80 -4.73 -18.63
C LYS A 69 -15.06 -4.99 -19.45
N GLU A 70 -15.96 -5.84 -18.96
CA GLU A 70 -17.22 -6.19 -19.62
C GLU A 70 -18.19 -5.00 -19.68
N THR A 71 -18.18 -4.14 -18.66
CA THR A 71 -18.99 -2.91 -18.61
C THR A 71 -18.31 -1.70 -19.25
N GLU A 72 -17.12 -1.86 -19.85
CA GLU A 72 -16.29 -0.78 -20.41
C GLU A 72 -16.01 0.37 -19.42
N VAL A 73 -15.99 0.07 -18.12
CA VAL A 73 -15.70 1.04 -17.07
C VAL A 73 -14.19 1.15 -16.89
N GLN A 74 -13.65 2.35 -17.09
CA GLN A 74 -12.24 2.62 -16.86
C GLN A 74 -11.91 2.54 -15.36
N TRP A 75 -10.71 2.05 -15.06
CA TRP A 75 -10.23 2.04 -13.68
C TRP A 75 -9.76 3.44 -13.27
N GLU A 76 -10.41 4.00 -12.26
CA GLU A 76 -10.01 5.27 -11.66
C GLU A 76 -9.27 5.04 -10.35
N THR A 77 -8.11 5.71 -10.20
CA THR A 77 -7.39 5.67 -8.92
C THR A 77 -7.93 6.75 -7.98
N ARG A 78 -7.82 6.50 -6.66
CA ARG A 78 -8.44 7.34 -5.63
C ARG A 78 -7.61 8.53 -5.16
N LEU A 79 -6.31 8.50 -5.41
CA LEU A 79 -5.34 9.40 -4.77
C LEU A 79 -4.32 9.98 -5.75
N PHE A 80 -4.28 9.45 -6.97
CA PHE A 80 -3.34 9.84 -8.00
C PHE A 80 -4.06 9.98 -9.33
N HIS A 81 -3.57 10.91 -10.16
CA HIS A 81 -4.00 11.02 -11.54
C HIS A 81 -2.78 10.95 -12.48
N GLU A 82 -3.03 10.57 -13.72
CA GLU A 82 -2.02 10.63 -14.78
C GLU A 82 -1.87 12.08 -15.24
N ASP A 83 -0.64 12.54 -15.30
CA ASP A 83 -0.22 13.83 -15.89
C ASP A 83 0.86 13.53 -16.94
N GLY A 84 0.43 13.39 -18.19
CA GLY A 84 1.28 12.90 -19.28
C GLY A 84 1.77 11.47 -19.03
N GLU A 85 3.07 11.28 -18.86
CA GLU A 85 3.69 9.99 -18.55
C GLU A 85 3.97 9.80 -17.04
N CYS A 86 3.54 10.74 -16.20
CA CYS A 86 3.80 10.74 -14.76
C CYS A 86 2.51 10.49 -13.95
N TRP A 87 2.67 9.95 -12.75
CA TRP A 87 1.58 9.87 -11.76
C TRP A 87 1.77 10.96 -10.70
N VAL A 88 0.76 11.79 -10.51
CA VAL A 88 0.79 12.90 -9.56
C VAL A 88 -0.16 12.61 -8.40
N TYR A 89 0.31 12.79 -7.18
CA TYR A 89 -0.53 12.70 -5.98
C TYR A 89 -1.45 13.91 -5.90
N ASP A 90 -2.74 13.72 -5.64
CA ASP A 90 -3.75 14.78 -5.70
C ASP A 90 -3.57 15.86 -4.61
N GLU A 91 -2.98 15.49 -3.47
CA GLU A 91 -2.82 16.33 -2.28
C GLU A 91 -1.35 16.49 -1.82
N PRO A 92 -0.45 16.97 -2.71
CA PRO A 92 0.97 17.08 -2.40
C PRO A 92 1.19 18.01 -1.20
N LEU A 93 2.30 17.82 -0.49
CA LEU A 93 2.59 18.57 0.73
C LEU A 93 2.52 20.09 0.50
N LEU A 94 3.03 20.57 -0.65
CA LEU A 94 3.00 21.98 -1.04
C LEU A 94 1.57 22.53 -1.09
N LYS A 95 0.61 21.77 -1.66
CA LYS A 95 -0.81 22.15 -1.72
C LYS A 95 -1.44 22.21 -0.34
N ARG A 96 -1.19 21.18 0.49
CA ARG A 96 -1.69 21.14 1.88
C ARG A 96 -1.13 22.26 2.74
N MET A 97 0.13 22.63 2.57
CA MET A 97 0.74 23.76 3.27
C MET A 97 0.21 25.12 2.82
N ALA A 98 -0.17 25.27 1.54
CA ALA A 98 -0.82 26.49 1.06
C ALA A 98 -2.22 26.67 1.66
N SER A 99 -2.99 25.59 1.75
CA SER A 99 -4.33 25.59 2.36
C SER A 99 -4.34 25.92 3.86
N LEU A 100 -3.23 25.71 4.57
CA LEU A 100 -3.11 26.02 6.02
C LEU A 100 -2.75 27.49 6.30
N ARG A 101 -2.43 28.28 5.26
CA ARG A 101 -2.03 29.69 5.39
C ARG A 101 -3.18 30.67 5.16
N HIS A 102 -4.38 30.17 4.88
CA HIS A 102 -5.63 30.92 4.74
C HIS A 102 -6.64 30.41 5.75
#